data_AF-A0A1V9X684-F1
#
_entry.id   AF-A0A1V9X684-F1
#
_cell.length_a   1.000
_cell.length_b   1.000
_cell.length_c   1.000
_cell.angle_alpha   90.00
_cell.angle_beta   90.00
_cell.angle_gamma   90.00
#
_symmetry.space_group_name_H-M   'P 1'
#
loop_
_entity.id
_entity.type
_entity.pdbx_description
1 polymer ?
#
loop_
_entity_poly.entity_id
_entity_poly.type
_entity_poly.pdbx_seq_one_letter_code
_entity_poly.pdbx_strand_id
1 'polypeptide(L)'
;MSCVWACLRIGAPLAVLVSPWLKDEPKCHCARSEDEKWERLTNHCAALQCQNCAQLYKTGLPLQMKKHRPVVPFAGVNKNLPRARIVFLLTVNGRALRQIKRLISALKGTTTLEHFFYIHVDQRQDYLYRSLKELEDPSWLRVTPQRFSTIWGGASLLQMLLVCFQELIYLDKSHNQWDYVVNLSESDFPIKRVDELEVFLGNNKGYNFVRSHGEDTSKRWRLAKNVKTQTPAVMFISKQALTKTFLECETRMWRLGDRELPRGIRFDGGSDWLALHKGFVQWIIENRANDHLLIGLETIFKYTLLPAESYFHTVLHNSAFCTLMVDNNLRFVNWRRKQGCKCQYKHIVDWCGCSPNVLLEDDAGKVAALDKKAIFFARKFEPVLSQKIIDIVEDKMLHIKRKPSSNPVSKVSYWQNEFHHLDRSPLSDQGRLSAWSSLARLSAHYMGQLGSRCVVRVSRVLEAWLFFKHDLFKGVIIQYEARAEHLPDPVKVEAIFSPNKSFQRSGKFENDLFDDRLRKIEVSSDFDVKELLFRNFPGILGPQSDPGVLHEWDRGPASSITFVWIDPAQVVAGSYEVKVNTGEQVQHHKPPLRKPLRPGIWTLKLFKNWVLMGETNFVEIGTPRR
;
A
#
# COMPACT_ATOMS: atom_id res chain seq x y z
N MET A 1 -20.01 -30.81 -5.09
CA MET A 1 -20.82 -29.56 -5.08
C MET A 1 -21.72 -29.58 -6.30
N SER A 2 -23.03 -29.29 -6.20
CA SER A 2 -23.88 -29.27 -7.41
C SER A 2 -23.42 -28.18 -8.38
N CYS A 3 -23.55 -28.42 -9.68
CA CYS A 3 -23.13 -27.47 -10.71
C CYS A 3 -23.83 -26.10 -10.55
N VAL A 4 -25.10 -26.12 -10.15
CA VAL A 4 -25.88 -24.92 -9.84
C VAL A 4 -25.21 -24.06 -8.77
N TRP A 5 -24.77 -24.67 -7.67
CA TRP A 5 -24.10 -23.95 -6.57
C TRP A 5 -22.75 -23.39 -6.99
N ALA A 6 -21.98 -24.15 -7.78
CA ALA A 6 -20.69 -23.69 -8.29
C ALA A 6 -20.85 -22.45 -9.19
N CYS A 7 -21.88 -22.42 -10.04
CA CYS A 7 -22.16 -21.31 -10.94
C CYS A 7 -22.79 -20.11 -10.23
N LEU A 8 -23.71 -20.31 -9.28
CA LEU A 8 -24.25 -19.25 -8.44
C LEU A 8 -23.14 -18.49 -7.70
N ARG A 9 -22.20 -19.23 -7.11
CA ARG A 9 -21.08 -18.70 -6.33
C ARG A 9 -20.27 -17.66 -7.11
N ILE A 10 -20.17 -17.82 -8.43
CA ILE A 10 -19.39 -16.94 -9.31
C ILE A 10 -20.25 -15.95 -10.11
N GLY A 11 -21.52 -15.82 -9.75
CA GLY A 11 -22.45 -14.87 -10.37
C GLY A 11 -22.91 -15.26 -11.77
N ALA A 12 -22.92 -16.54 -12.11
CA ALA A 12 -23.46 -17.01 -13.39
C ALA A 12 -24.96 -17.37 -13.24
N PRO A 13 -25.86 -16.80 -14.06
CA PRO A 13 -27.30 -17.12 -14.04
C PRO A 13 -27.64 -18.52 -14.53
N LEU A 14 -26.72 -19.15 -15.26
CA LEU A 14 -26.94 -20.46 -15.88
C LEU A 14 -25.81 -21.43 -15.50
N ALA A 15 -26.20 -22.67 -15.22
CA ALA A 15 -25.32 -23.80 -14.95
C ALA A 15 -25.60 -24.91 -15.95
N VAL A 16 -24.57 -25.41 -16.63
CA VAL A 16 -24.66 -26.41 -17.68
C VAL A 16 -23.87 -27.63 -17.24
N LEU A 17 -24.56 -28.73 -17.00
CA LEU A 17 -23.96 -30.02 -16.65
C LEU A 17 -23.86 -30.88 -17.91
N VAL A 18 -22.64 -31.13 -18.36
CA VAL A 18 -22.37 -31.98 -19.53
C VAL A 18 -22.01 -33.37 -19.04
N SER A 19 -22.81 -34.37 -19.43
CA SER A 19 -22.56 -35.78 -19.12
C SER A 19 -21.95 -36.45 -20.35
N PRO A 20 -20.66 -36.84 -20.33
CA PRO A 20 -20.03 -37.52 -21.45
C PRO A 20 -20.60 -38.92 -21.67
N TRP A 21 -20.68 -39.37 -22.92
CA TRP A 21 -21.23 -40.68 -23.29
C TRP A 21 -20.33 -41.88 -22.93
N LEU A 22 -19.06 -41.67 -22.53
CA LEU A 22 -18.16 -42.73 -22.07
C LEU A 22 -17.19 -42.23 -20.98
N LYS A 23 -17.18 -42.92 -19.83
CA LYS A 23 -16.15 -42.99 -18.76
C LYS A 23 -15.54 -41.69 -18.17
N ASP A 24 -15.86 -40.50 -18.67
CA ASP A 24 -15.41 -39.23 -18.11
C ASP A 24 -16.37 -38.73 -17.00
N GLU A 25 -15.81 -38.09 -15.96
CA GLU A 25 -16.60 -37.40 -14.94
C GLU A 25 -17.46 -36.26 -15.55
N PRO A 26 -18.69 -36.04 -15.05
CA PRO A 26 -19.56 -34.97 -15.52
C PRO A 26 -18.93 -33.58 -15.33
N LYS A 27 -18.98 -32.75 -16.38
CA LYS A 27 -18.34 -31.42 -16.41
C LYS A 27 -19.36 -30.31 -16.16
N CYS A 28 -19.05 -29.40 -15.25
CA CYS A 28 -19.87 -28.24 -14.95
C CYS A 28 -19.36 -26.98 -15.67
N HIS A 29 -20.24 -26.30 -16.39
CA HIS A 29 -19.97 -25.04 -17.08
C HIS A 29 -20.92 -23.95 -16.61
N CYS A 30 -20.41 -22.72 -16.47
CA CYS A 30 -21.20 -21.59 -15.98
C CYS A 30 -21.32 -20.53 -17.06
N ALA A 31 -22.55 -20.13 -17.38
CA ALA A 31 -22.86 -19.23 -18.48
C ALA A 31 -23.54 -17.94 -18.00
N ARG A 32 -23.28 -16.84 -18.71
CA ARG A 32 -23.82 -15.50 -18.42
C ARG A 32 -25.02 -15.10 -19.27
N SER A 33 -25.24 -15.80 -20.37
CA SER A 33 -26.38 -15.65 -21.26
C SER A 33 -26.66 -17.00 -21.88
N GLU A 34 -27.86 -17.16 -22.44
CA GLU A 34 -28.14 -18.25 -23.37
C GLU A 34 -27.29 -18.05 -24.64
N ASP A 35 -26.72 -19.12 -25.18
CA ASP A 35 -26.01 -19.10 -26.45
C ASP A 35 -27.07 -19.25 -27.56
N GLU A 36 -26.94 -18.47 -28.65
CA GLU A 36 -27.85 -18.58 -29.81
C GLU A 36 -27.86 -19.98 -30.42
N LYS A 37 -26.86 -20.81 -30.10
CA LYS A 37 -26.72 -22.19 -30.56
C LYS A 37 -27.34 -23.24 -29.63
N TRP A 38 -27.94 -22.86 -28.49
CA TRP A 38 -28.54 -23.81 -27.58
C TRP A 38 -29.95 -24.19 -28.03
N GLU A 39 -30.12 -25.39 -28.58
CA GLU A 39 -31.43 -25.95 -28.90
C GLU A 39 -32.01 -26.73 -27.71
N ARG A 40 -33.23 -26.39 -27.30
CA ARG A 40 -33.92 -27.08 -26.20
C ARG A 40 -34.53 -28.37 -26.72
N LEU A 41 -33.94 -29.51 -26.35
CA LEU A 41 -34.50 -30.82 -26.63
C LEU A 41 -35.70 -31.09 -25.69
N THR A 42 -36.83 -31.50 -26.25
CA THR A 42 -38.06 -31.83 -25.52
C THR A 42 -38.03 -33.23 -24.91
N ASN A 43 -37.19 -34.14 -25.42
CA ASN A 43 -37.07 -35.51 -24.96
C ASN A 43 -35.88 -35.71 -24.00
N HIS A 44 -35.98 -36.69 -23.09
CA HIS A 44 -34.86 -37.04 -22.20
C HIS A 44 -33.63 -37.46 -23.01
N CYS A 45 -32.44 -36.95 -22.63
CA CYS A 45 -31.16 -37.21 -23.32
C CYS A 45 -30.83 -38.69 -23.52
N ALA A 46 -31.49 -39.60 -22.81
CA ALA A 46 -31.33 -41.04 -22.94
C ALA A 46 -31.91 -41.61 -24.25
N ALA A 47 -32.75 -40.87 -24.99
CA ALA A 47 -33.54 -41.42 -26.10
C ALA A 47 -33.00 -41.16 -27.52
N LEU A 48 -31.91 -40.39 -27.71
CA LEU A 48 -31.36 -40.08 -29.04
C LEU A 48 -29.82 -40.01 -29.02
N GLN A 49 -29.20 -40.37 -30.14
CA GLN A 49 -27.76 -40.31 -30.45
C GLN A 49 -27.17 -38.89 -30.32
N CYS A 50 -27.14 -38.34 -29.10
CA CYS A 50 -26.72 -36.98 -28.85
C CYS A 50 -25.30 -36.96 -28.29
N GLN A 51 -24.28 -36.87 -29.16
CA GLN A 51 -22.87 -36.92 -28.75
C GLN A 51 -22.46 -35.86 -27.70
N ASN A 52 -23.18 -34.73 -27.58
CA ASN A 52 -22.87 -33.61 -26.69
C ASN A 52 -24.09 -33.03 -25.93
N CYS A 53 -24.94 -33.88 -25.37
CA CYS A 53 -26.10 -33.43 -24.60
C CYS A 53 -25.69 -32.83 -23.22
N ALA A 54 -26.36 -31.76 -22.81
CA ALA A 54 -26.12 -31.09 -21.54
C ALA A 54 -27.43 -30.69 -20.84
N GLN A 55 -27.43 -30.77 -19.52
CA GLN A 55 -28.54 -30.32 -18.69
C GLN A 55 -28.32 -28.85 -18.30
N LEU A 56 -29.25 -27.99 -18.69
CA LEU A 56 -29.23 -26.56 -18.37
C LEU A 56 -30.10 -26.30 -17.13
N TYR A 57 -29.51 -25.61 -16.14
CA TYR A 57 -30.17 -25.21 -14.91
C TYR A 57 -30.07 -23.69 -14.74
N LYS A 58 -31.14 -23.10 -14.21
CA LYS A 58 -31.12 -21.71 -13.70
C LYS A 58 -30.54 -21.70 -12.29
N THR A 59 -29.67 -20.75 -12.00
CA THR A 59 -29.06 -20.61 -10.65
C THR A 59 -29.89 -19.75 -9.71
N GLY A 60 -30.96 -19.11 -10.20
CA GLY A 60 -31.77 -18.15 -9.46
C GLY A 60 -31.37 -16.69 -9.70
N LEU A 61 -30.23 -16.42 -10.33
CA LEU A 61 -29.86 -15.07 -10.75
C LEU A 61 -30.61 -14.66 -12.05
N PRO A 62 -30.91 -13.37 -12.23
CA PRO A 62 -31.52 -12.88 -13.46
C PRO A 62 -30.57 -13.04 -14.67
N LEU A 63 -31.12 -13.44 -15.82
CA LEU A 63 -30.39 -13.59 -17.08
C LEU A 63 -29.78 -12.28 -17.59
N GLN A 64 -30.49 -11.17 -17.36
CA GLN A 64 -30.01 -9.83 -17.65
C GLN A 64 -29.78 -9.08 -16.33
N MET A 65 -28.55 -9.14 -15.82
CA MET A 65 -28.15 -8.23 -14.76
C MET A 65 -28.04 -6.80 -15.31
N LYS A 66 -28.62 -5.82 -14.62
CA LYS A 66 -28.37 -4.40 -14.93
C LYS A 66 -26.86 -4.16 -14.94
N LYS A 67 -26.36 -3.42 -15.94
CA LYS A 67 -24.93 -3.09 -16.02
C LYS A 67 -24.54 -2.26 -14.80
N HIS A 68 -23.46 -2.63 -14.12
CA HIS A 68 -22.89 -1.90 -12.98
C HIS A 68 -22.19 -0.60 -13.44
N ARG A 69 -22.96 0.31 -14.03
CA ARG A 69 -22.50 1.60 -14.55
C ARG A 69 -23.18 2.74 -13.79
N PRO A 70 -22.50 3.89 -13.64
CA PRO A 70 -23.16 5.06 -13.10
C PRO A 70 -24.35 5.43 -13.98
N VAL A 71 -25.41 5.97 -13.36
CA VAL A 71 -26.58 6.49 -14.07
C VAL A 71 -26.16 7.65 -14.97
N VAL A 72 -25.34 8.54 -14.42
CA VAL A 72 -24.80 9.70 -15.13
C VAL A 72 -23.30 9.50 -15.33
N PRO A 73 -22.85 9.27 -16.59
CA PRO A 73 -21.44 9.25 -16.92
C PRO A 73 -20.77 10.58 -16.56
N PHE A 74 -19.47 10.55 -16.28
CA PHE A 74 -18.71 11.75 -15.89
C PHE A 74 -18.84 12.92 -16.88
N ALA A 75 -18.93 12.65 -18.18
CA ALA A 75 -19.11 13.67 -19.21
C ALA A 75 -20.51 14.34 -19.22
N GLY A 76 -21.51 13.72 -18.60
CA GLY A 76 -22.90 14.17 -18.60
C GLY A 76 -23.40 14.70 -17.26
N VAL A 77 -22.48 15.01 -16.33
CA VAL A 77 -22.81 15.44 -14.97
C VAL A 77 -23.49 16.81 -14.99
N ASN A 78 -24.66 16.93 -14.34
CA ASN A 78 -25.37 18.19 -14.17
C ASN A 78 -24.83 18.94 -12.95
N LYS A 79 -24.31 20.15 -13.16
CA LYS A 79 -23.73 21.01 -12.11
C LYS A 79 -24.76 21.68 -11.19
N ASN A 80 -26.03 21.66 -11.58
CA ASN A 80 -27.13 22.28 -10.83
C ASN A 80 -27.77 21.34 -9.79
N LEU A 81 -27.39 20.06 -9.77
CA LEU A 81 -27.88 19.11 -8.77
C LEU A 81 -27.20 19.32 -7.40
N PRO A 82 -27.86 18.91 -6.30
CA PRO A 82 -27.26 18.95 -4.98
C PRO A 82 -25.94 18.16 -4.94
N ARG A 83 -24.92 18.81 -4.39
CA ARG A 83 -23.58 18.28 -4.20
C ARG A 83 -23.56 17.33 -3.01
N ALA A 84 -22.87 16.20 -3.13
CA ALA A 84 -22.78 15.21 -2.06
C ALA A 84 -21.84 15.68 -0.94
N ARG A 85 -22.24 15.51 0.32
CA ARG A 85 -21.36 15.69 1.49
C ARG A 85 -20.60 14.40 1.78
N ILE A 86 -19.29 14.51 1.93
CA ILE A 86 -18.39 13.35 2.00
C ILE A 86 -17.77 13.25 3.39
N VAL A 87 -17.73 12.02 3.92
CA VAL A 87 -16.81 11.63 4.98
C VAL A 87 -15.57 11.01 4.34
N PHE A 88 -14.40 11.58 4.63
CA PHE A 88 -13.13 10.95 4.30
C PHE A 88 -12.67 10.10 5.49
N LEU A 89 -12.72 8.78 5.34
CA LEU A 89 -12.24 7.81 6.33
C LEU A 89 -10.77 7.51 6.07
N LEU A 90 -9.86 8.13 6.82
CA LEU A 90 -8.42 7.93 6.67
C LEU A 90 -7.97 6.77 7.56
N THR A 91 -7.41 5.72 6.97
CA THR A 91 -6.75 4.62 7.67
C THR A 91 -5.24 4.78 7.47
N VAL A 92 -4.54 5.27 8.49
CA VAL A 92 -3.13 5.71 8.36
C VAL A 92 -2.16 4.88 9.19
N ASN A 93 -0.97 4.68 8.63
CA ASN A 93 0.14 3.97 9.27
C ASN A 93 1.49 4.66 8.93
N GLY A 94 2.53 4.36 9.71
CA GLY A 94 3.88 4.87 9.52
C GLY A 94 4.10 6.28 10.09
N ARG A 95 4.96 7.06 9.42
CA ARG A 95 5.51 8.32 9.94
C ARG A 95 5.23 9.56 9.10
N ALA A 96 4.49 9.41 8.00
CA ALA A 96 4.30 10.45 6.98
C ALA A 96 3.30 11.56 7.38
N LEU A 97 3.37 12.08 8.62
CA LEU A 97 2.45 13.08 9.16
C LEU A 97 2.30 14.30 8.25
N ARG A 98 3.42 14.83 7.72
CA ARG A 98 3.40 16.00 6.83
C ARG A 98 2.66 15.72 5.52
N GLN A 99 2.74 14.48 5.01
CA GLN A 99 1.99 14.07 3.83
C GLN A 99 0.49 13.97 4.12
N ILE A 100 0.11 13.44 5.29
CA ILE A 100 -1.30 13.38 5.70
C ILE A 100 -1.88 14.80 5.85
N LYS A 101 -1.14 15.72 6.48
CA LYS A 101 -1.53 17.14 6.55
C LYS A 101 -1.71 17.74 5.16
N ARG A 102 -0.78 17.45 4.23
CA ARG A 102 -0.86 17.90 2.83
C ARG A 102 -2.08 17.33 2.10
N LEU A 103 -2.38 16.05 2.27
CA LEU A 103 -3.59 15.39 1.74
C LEU A 103 -4.86 16.06 2.27
N ILE A 104 -4.99 16.24 3.59
CA ILE A 104 -6.15 16.91 4.20
C ILE A 104 -6.30 18.33 3.65
N SER A 105 -5.20 19.09 3.53
CA SER A 105 -5.23 20.42 2.92
C SER A 105 -5.69 20.41 1.47
N ALA A 106 -5.26 19.44 0.65
CA ALA A 106 -5.71 19.33 -0.74
C ALA A 106 -7.21 19.01 -0.83
N LEU A 107 -7.71 18.13 0.03
CA LEU A 107 -9.12 17.76 0.07
C LEU A 107 -10.00 18.94 0.52
N LYS A 108 -9.59 19.67 1.56
CA LYS A 108 -10.31 20.88 2.02
C LYS A 108 -10.19 22.05 1.03
N GLY A 109 -9.01 22.22 0.42
CA GLY A 109 -8.71 23.39 -0.41
C GLY A 109 -9.26 23.35 -1.84
N THR A 110 -9.84 22.22 -2.26
CA THR A 110 -10.39 22.04 -3.62
C THR A 110 -11.91 21.98 -3.65
N THR A 111 -12.57 22.44 -2.59
CA THR A 111 -14.02 22.60 -2.52
C THR A 111 -14.43 23.77 -1.62
N THR A 112 -15.70 24.18 -1.71
CA THR A 112 -16.38 25.11 -0.81
C THR A 112 -17.28 24.40 0.22
N LEU A 113 -17.59 23.10 0.05
CA LEU A 113 -18.38 22.36 1.02
C LEU A 113 -17.55 21.88 2.20
N GLU A 114 -18.15 21.88 3.38
CA GLU A 114 -17.54 21.28 4.56
C GLU A 114 -17.76 19.76 4.56
N HIS A 115 -16.64 19.05 4.59
CA HIS A 115 -16.55 17.60 4.69
C HIS A 115 -15.99 17.20 6.05
N PHE A 116 -16.28 15.96 6.44
CA PHE A 116 -15.84 15.42 7.72
C PHE A 116 -14.70 14.42 7.52
N PHE A 117 -13.68 14.49 8.37
CA PHE A 117 -12.51 13.62 8.34
C PHE A 117 -12.54 12.71 9.56
N TYR A 118 -12.66 11.40 9.35
CA TYR A 118 -12.58 10.42 10.42
C TYR A 118 -11.30 9.62 10.25
N ILE A 119 -10.43 9.66 11.25
CA ILE A 119 -9.07 9.14 11.13
C ILE A 119 -8.88 7.99 12.10
N HIS A 120 -8.59 6.82 11.55
CA HIS A 120 -8.01 5.68 12.27
C HIS A 120 -6.50 5.67 12.09
N VAL A 121 -5.79 5.60 13.21
CA VAL A 121 -4.34 5.43 13.25
C VAL A 121 -4.05 4.04 13.78
N ASP A 122 -3.22 3.28 13.07
CA ASP A 122 -2.78 1.95 13.51
C ASP A 122 -2.26 1.99 14.95
N GLN A 123 -2.67 1.03 15.78
CA GLN A 123 -2.38 1.04 17.21
C GLN A 123 -0.87 1.06 17.53
N ARG A 124 -0.03 0.65 16.58
CA ARG A 124 1.43 0.60 16.72
C ARG A 124 2.10 1.95 16.43
N GLN A 125 1.36 2.97 15.98
CA GLN A 125 1.92 4.25 15.54
C GLN A 125 1.61 5.38 16.52
N ASP A 126 2.32 5.40 17.65
CA ASP A 126 2.05 6.36 18.73
C ASP A 126 2.31 7.81 18.32
N TYR A 127 3.45 8.09 17.68
CA TYR A 127 3.78 9.42 17.15
C TYR A 127 2.66 9.96 16.27
N LEU A 128 2.24 9.17 15.27
CA LEU A 128 1.24 9.59 14.31
C LEU A 128 -0.11 9.85 15.00
N TYR A 129 -0.47 9.00 15.97
CA TYR A 129 -1.69 9.18 16.76
C TYR A 129 -1.66 10.46 17.57
N ARG A 130 -0.61 10.70 18.37
CA ARG A 130 -0.49 11.93 19.18
C ARG A 130 -0.55 13.17 18.30
N SER A 131 0.24 13.20 17.22
CA SER A 131 0.32 14.37 16.34
C SER A 131 -0.95 14.63 15.53
N LEU A 132 -1.75 13.61 15.20
CA LEU A 132 -3.05 13.80 14.55
C LEU A 132 -4.13 14.16 15.56
N LYS A 133 -4.04 13.66 16.80
CA LYS A 133 -4.99 13.99 17.87
C LYS A 133 -4.96 15.48 18.22
N GLU A 134 -3.80 16.12 18.12
CA GLU A 134 -3.64 17.58 18.24
C GLU A 134 -4.42 18.38 17.18
N LEU A 135 -4.80 17.76 16.05
CA LEU A 135 -5.57 18.39 14.98
C LEU A 135 -7.08 18.15 15.13
N GLU A 136 -7.51 17.42 16.15
CA GLU A 136 -8.91 17.05 16.34
C GLU A 136 -9.78 18.28 16.57
N ASP A 137 -10.89 18.33 15.84
CA ASP A 137 -11.89 19.38 15.90
C ASP A 137 -13.26 18.74 15.66
N PRO A 138 -14.15 18.69 16.67
CA PRO A 138 -15.43 18.01 16.57
C PRO A 138 -16.30 18.44 15.38
N SER A 139 -16.10 19.65 14.83
CA SER A 139 -16.87 20.15 13.71
C SER A 139 -16.46 19.54 12.36
N TRP A 140 -15.21 19.10 12.19
CA TRP A 140 -14.72 18.64 10.88
C TRP A 140 -13.70 17.49 10.90
N LEU A 141 -13.04 17.18 12.02
CA LEU A 141 -12.05 16.10 12.11
C LEU A 141 -12.10 15.37 13.45
N ARG A 142 -12.25 14.05 13.41
CA ARG A 142 -12.17 13.17 14.60
C ARG A 142 -11.12 12.09 14.42
N VAL A 143 -10.30 11.87 15.45
CA VAL A 143 -9.32 10.78 15.49
C VAL A 143 -9.81 9.73 16.49
N THR A 144 -10.13 8.54 15.99
CA THR A 144 -10.77 7.51 16.82
C THR A 144 -9.82 7.01 17.92
N PRO A 145 -10.28 6.93 19.18
CA PRO A 145 -9.52 6.31 20.26
C PRO A 145 -9.47 4.78 20.12
N GLN A 146 -10.45 4.17 19.43
CA GLN A 146 -10.48 2.74 19.20
C GLN A 146 -9.56 2.38 18.04
N ARG A 147 -8.31 2.05 18.38
CA ARG A 147 -7.26 1.68 17.42
C ARG A 147 -7.15 0.17 17.26
N PHE A 148 -6.75 -0.24 16.07
CA PHE A 148 -6.57 -1.64 15.68
C PHE A 148 -5.16 -1.79 15.07
N SER A 149 -4.53 -2.96 15.23
CA SER A 149 -3.30 -3.29 14.48
C SER A 149 -3.68 -3.83 13.11
N THR A 150 -3.92 -2.94 12.16
CA THR A 150 -4.27 -3.27 10.78
C THR A 150 -3.04 -3.76 10.01
N ILE A 151 -2.62 -5.00 10.28
CA ILE A 151 -1.53 -5.65 9.55
C ILE A 151 -1.93 -5.92 8.09
N TRP A 152 -0.94 -6.06 7.20
CA TRP A 152 -1.23 -6.37 5.79
C TRP A 152 -1.99 -7.69 5.69
N GLY A 153 -3.17 -7.66 5.04
CA GLY A 153 -4.05 -8.82 4.90
C GLY A 153 -4.87 -9.20 6.13
N GLY A 154 -4.69 -8.50 7.26
CA GLY A 154 -5.34 -8.79 8.54
C GLY A 154 -6.87 -8.74 8.47
N ALA A 155 -7.51 -9.61 9.25
CA ALA A 155 -8.93 -9.59 9.49
C ALA A 155 -9.40 -8.29 10.18
N SER A 156 -8.51 -7.72 11.01
CA SER A 156 -8.71 -6.48 11.77
C SER A 156 -9.01 -5.27 10.90
N LEU A 157 -8.62 -5.26 9.61
CA LEU A 157 -8.97 -4.17 8.69
C LEU A 157 -10.48 -4.07 8.46
N LEU A 158 -11.17 -5.20 8.23
CA LEU A 158 -12.62 -5.19 8.07
C LEU A 158 -13.31 -4.82 9.39
N GLN A 159 -12.84 -5.38 10.51
CA GLN A 159 -13.38 -5.05 11.83
C GLN A 159 -13.26 -3.55 12.13
N MET A 160 -12.10 -2.96 11.82
CA MET A 160 -11.87 -1.52 11.95
C MET A 160 -12.83 -0.71 11.09
N LEU A 161 -13.02 -1.08 9.81
CA LEU A 161 -13.96 -0.38 8.92
C LEU A 161 -15.40 -0.44 9.44
N LEU A 162 -15.87 -1.60 9.88
CA LEU A 162 -17.22 -1.78 10.43
C LEU A 162 -17.43 -0.95 11.71
N VAL A 163 -16.43 -0.90 12.60
CA VAL A 163 -16.46 -0.06 13.80
C VAL A 163 -16.47 1.42 13.45
N CYS A 164 -15.63 1.86 12.51
CA CYS A 164 -15.64 3.25 12.04
C CYS A 164 -16.99 3.62 11.43
N PHE A 165 -17.60 2.74 10.64
CA PHE A 165 -18.93 2.94 10.08
C PHE A 165 -20.01 3.04 11.17
N GLN A 166 -19.94 2.20 12.19
CA GLN A 166 -20.85 2.28 13.34
C GLN A 166 -20.74 3.64 14.05
N GLU A 167 -19.51 4.11 14.30
CA GLU A 167 -19.25 5.43 14.89
C GLU A 167 -19.74 6.57 14.00
N LEU A 168 -19.55 6.49 12.68
CA LEU A 168 -20.02 7.50 11.74
C LEU A 168 -21.55 7.60 11.70
N ILE A 169 -22.25 6.46 11.75
CA ILE A 169 -23.72 6.42 11.83
C ILE A 169 -24.21 6.98 13.17
N TYR A 170 -23.49 6.71 14.26
CA TYR A 170 -23.80 7.30 15.56
C TYR A 170 -23.61 8.83 15.57
N LEU A 171 -22.48 9.32 15.06
CA LEU A 171 -22.15 10.75 15.01
C LEU A 171 -23.09 11.56 14.12
N ASP A 172 -23.52 10.99 12.99
CA ASP A 172 -24.42 11.65 12.04
C ASP A 172 -25.76 12.09 12.68
N LYS A 173 -26.23 11.38 13.71
CA LYS A 173 -27.42 11.77 14.49
C LYS A 173 -27.24 13.09 15.25
N SER A 174 -25.99 13.47 15.53
CA SER A 174 -25.63 14.65 16.34
C SER A 174 -25.10 15.82 15.52
N HIS A 175 -24.37 15.55 14.42
CA HIS A 175 -23.75 16.59 13.60
C HIS A 175 -23.57 16.10 12.15
N ASN A 176 -24.14 16.85 11.19
CA ASN A 176 -23.96 16.71 9.73
C ASN A 176 -24.49 15.43 9.05
N GLN A 177 -25.48 15.60 8.17
CA GLN A 177 -25.96 14.57 7.23
C GLN A 177 -24.92 14.37 6.11
N TRP A 178 -24.05 13.38 6.23
CA TRP A 178 -23.16 12.98 5.13
C TRP A 178 -23.88 12.04 4.15
N ASP A 179 -23.48 12.04 2.88
CA ASP A 179 -24.06 11.19 1.83
C ASP A 179 -23.18 10.00 1.50
N TYR A 180 -21.85 10.18 1.52
CA TYR A 180 -20.87 9.16 1.16
C TYR A 180 -19.73 9.05 2.14
N VAL A 181 -19.22 7.83 2.33
CA VAL A 181 -17.92 7.58 2.95
C VAL A 181 -16.92 7.11 1.89
N VAL A 182 -15.75 7.74 1.86
CA VAL A 182 -14.64 7.41 0.95
C VAL A 182 -13.42 7.08 1.80
N ASN A 183 -12.90 5.85 1.71
CA ASN A 183 -11.75 5.43 2.51
C ASN A 183 -10.41 5.78 1.83
N LEU A 184 -9.45 6.33 2.56
CA LEU A 184 -8.13 6.76 2.05
C LEU A 184 -7.01 6.27 2.98
N SER A 185 -5.80 6.06 2.46
CA SER A 185 -4.58 5.91 3.27
C SER A 185 -3.74 7.19 3.26
N GLU A 186 -2.66 7.20 4.04
CA GLU A 186 -1.64 8.25 4.00
C GLU A 186 -0.94 8.38 2.64
N SER A 187 -1.11 7.39 1.77
CA SER A 187 -0.47 7.27 0.46
C SER A 187 -1.41 7.48 -0.73
N ASP A 188 -2.67 7.84 -0.47
CA ASP A 188 -3.61 8.26 -1.50
C ASP A 188 -3.51 9.78 -1.73
N PHE A 189 -3.82 10.23 -2.94
CA PHE A 189 -3.90 11.65 -3.24
C PHE A 189 -5.00 11.94 -4.27
N PRO A 190 -5.77 13.05 -4.13
CA PRO A 190 -6.72 13.45 -5.15
C PRO A 190 -5.98 13.82 -6.44
N ILE A 191 -6.53 13.43 -7.58
CA ILE A 191 -6.05 13.81 -8.92
C ILE A 191 -7.08 14.64 -9.70
N LYS A 192 -8.19 14.97 -9.04
CA LYS A 192 -9.24 15.90 -9.47
C LYS A 192 -9.70 16.70 -8.26
N ARG A 193 -10.34 17.84 -8.49
CA ARG A 193 -10.86 18.66 -7.42
C ARG A 193 -12.01 17.96 -6.70
N VAL A 194 -12.16 18.23 -5.41
CA VAL A 194 -13.22 17.60 -4.60
C VAL A 194 -14.60 18.11 -5.03
N ASP A 195 -14.74 19.36 -5.48
CA ASP A 195 -16.00 19.88 -6.04
C ASP A 195 -16.51 19.06 -7.24
N GLU A 196 -15.63 18.52 -8.08
CA GLU A 196 -16.02 17.60 -9.17
C GLU A 196 -16.52 16.25 -8.63
N LEU A 197 -15.90 15.74 -7.57
CA LEU A 197 -16.31 14.50 -6.91
C LEU A 197 -17.70 14.65 -6.27
N GLU A 198 -17.95 15.76 -5.58
CA GLU A 198 -19.24 16.08 -4.97
C GLU A 198 -20.39 16.05 -5.98
N VAL A 199 -20.17 16.69 -7.13
CA VAL A 199 -21.15 16.81 -8.20
C VAL A 199 -21.37 15.44 -8.85
N PHE A 200 -20.29 14.68 -9.10
CA PHE A 200 -20.39 13.32 -9.65
C PHE A 200 -21.15 12.35 -8.71
N LEU A 201 -20.84 12.38 -7.41
CA LEU A 201 -21.52 11.55 -6.41
C LEU A 201 -22.97 11.99 -6.18
N GLY A 202 -23.25 13.29 -6.22
CA GLY A 202 -24.61 13.84 -6.13
C GLY A 202 -25.50 13.41 -7.31
N ASN A 203 -24.96 13.41 -8.53
CA ASN A 203 -25.65 12.91 -9.73
C ASN A 203 -25.89 11.40 -9.71
N ASN A 204 -25.13 10.66 -8.90
CA ASN A 204 -25.25 9.21 -8.76
C ASN A 204 -25.64 8.82 -7.34
N LYS A 205 -26.43 9.65 -6.64
CA LYS A 205 -26.86 9.42 -5.25
C LYS A 205 -27.49 8.03 -5.08
N GLY A 206 -27.17 7.35 -3.99
CA GLY A 206 -27.64 5.99 -3.70
C GLY A 206 -26.74 4.87 -4.22
N TYR A 207 -25.87 5.14 -5.21
CA TYR A 207 -24.98 4.12 -5.78
C TYR A 207 -23.73 3.88 -4.93
N ASN A 208 -23.16 2.68 -5.01
CA ASN A 208 -21.96 2.25 -4.30
C ASN A 208 -20.86 1.93 -5.32
N PHE A 209 -19.72 2.57 -5.16
CA PHE A 209 -18.60 2.54 -6.08
C PHE A 209 -17.53 1.59 -5.58
N VAL A 210 -17.52 0.38 -6.15
CA VAL A 210 -16.59 -0.69 -5.80
C VAL A 210 -16.01 -1.27 -7.09
N ARG A 211 -14.77 -1.76 -7.10
CA ARG A 211 -14.15 -2.30 -8.32
C ARG A 211 -13.92 -3.80 -8.15
N SER A 212 -14.60 -4.61 -8.94
CA SER A 212 -14.50 -6.07 -8.94
C SER A 212 -13.36 -6.54 -9.85
N HIS A 213 -12.73 -7.67 -9.52
CA HIS A 213 -11.69 -8.27 -10.36
C HIS A 213 -12.22 -8.84 -11.68
N GLY A 214 -13.53 -9.14 -11.74
CA GLY A 214 -14.14 -9.98 -12.79
C GLY A 214 -14.27 -9.38 -14.19
N GLU A 215 -14.37 -8.06 -14.36
CA GLU A 215 -14.62 -7.46 -15.69
C GLU A 215 -13.37 -7.31 -16.56
N ASP A 216 -12.22 -6.94 -16.01
CA ASP A 216 -11.01 -6.66 -16.81
C ASP A 216 -10.36 -7.94 -17.35
N THR A 217 -10.43 -9.02 -16.57
CA THR A 217 -10.06 -10.37 -17.01
C THR A 217 -10.94 -10.92 -18.12
N SER A 218 -12.17 -10.40 -18.31
CA SER A 218 -13.08 -10.92 -19.34
C SER A 218 -12.60 -10.63 -20.77
N LYS A 219 -11.93 -9.49 -21.01
CA LYS A 219 -11.35 -9.15 -22.33
C LYS A 219 -10.13 -10.01 -22.66
N ARG A 220 -9.27 -10.29 -21.67
CA ARG A 220 -8.09 -11.15 -21.84
C ARG A 220 -8.45 -12.64 -21.88
N TRP A 221 -9.47 -13.05 -21.12
CA TRP A 221 -10.08 -14.38 -21.16
C TRP A 221 -10.68 -14.70 -22.53
N ARG A 222 -11.39 -13.76 -23.16
CA ARG A 222 -11.91 -13.92 -24.53
C ARG A 222 -10.82 -14.20 -25.57
N LEU A 223 -9.57 -13.77 -25.35
CA LEU A 223 -8.43 -14.09 -26.22
C LEU A 223 -7.76 -15.43 -25.88
N ALA A 224 -7.89 -15.93 -24.66
CA ALA A 224 -7.30 -17.20 -24.23
C ALA A 224 -8.21 -18.37 -24.63
N LYS A 225 -8.34 -18.65 -25.93
CA LYS A 225 -9.17 -19.73 -26.50
C LYS A 225 -8.83 -21.15 -25.98
N ASN A 226 -7.74 -21.33 -25.23
CA ASN A 226 -7.20 -22.65 -24.86
C ASN A 226 -7.17 -22.98 -23.36
N VAL A 227 -7.66 -22.11 -22.45
CA VAL A 227 -7.74 -22.47 -21.02
C VAL A 227 -9.14 -23.01 -20.74
N LYS A 228 -9.31 -24.32 -20.89
CA LYS A 228 -10.52 -25.02 -20.43
C LYS A 228 -10.55 -24.96 -18.89
N THR A 229 -11.67 -24.52 -18.30
CA THR A 229 -12.16 -24.77 -16.90
C THR A 229 -12.18 -23.68 -15.81
N GLN A 230 -11.58 -22.48 -15.91
CA GLN A 230 -11.67 -21.49 -14.79
C GLN A 230 -12.12 -20.09 -15.21
N THR A 231 -13.29 -19.67 -14.72
CA THR A 231 -13.77 -18.29 -14.92
C THR A 231 -12.96 -17.31 -14.05
N PRO A 232 -12.93 -16.00 -14.39
CA PRO A 232 -12.28 -14.99 -13.55
C PRO A 232 -12.67 -14.98 -12.07
N ALA A 233 -13.95 -15.27 -11.77
CA ALA A 233 -14.44 -15.34 -10.41
C ALA A 233 -13.95 -16.59 -9.67
N VAL A 234 -13.81 -17.74 -10.35
CA VAL A 234 -13.13 -18.93 -9.78
C VAL A 234 -11.66 -18.61 -9.46
N MET A 235 -10.96 -17.93 -10.38
CA MET A 235 -9.59 -17.50 -10.15
C MET A 235 -9.46 -16.50 -9.00
N PHE A 236 -10.43 -15.59 -8.83
CA PHE A 236 -10.46 -14.65 -7.72
C PHE A 236 -10.58 -15.38 -6.37
N ILE A 237 -11.58 -16.27 -6.22
CA ILE A 237 -11.79 -17.06 -5.00
C ILE A 237 -10.52 -17.83 -4.60
N SER A 238 -9.85 -18.44 -5.57
CA SER A 238 -8.62 -19.20 -5.34
C SER A 238 -7.45 -18.28 -4.96
N LYS A 239 -7.21 -17.19 -5.72
CA LYS A 239 -6.07 -16.28 -5.48
C LYS A 239 -6.17 -15.50 -4.17
N GLN A 240 -7.39 -15.16 -3.76
CA GLN A 240 -7.68 -14.51 -2.48
C GLN A 240 -7.78 -15.48 -1.30
N ALA A 241 -7.60 -16.79 -1.54
CA ALA A 241 -7.69 -17.82 -0.51
C ALA A 241 -9.01 -17.81 0.26
N LEU A 242 -10.14 -17.48 -0.40
CA LEU A 242 -11.45 -17.43 0.28
C LEU A 242 -11.90 -18.83 0.78
N THR A 243 -11.39 -19.90 0.17
CA THR A 243 -11.59 -21.30 0.61
C THR A 243 -10.59 -21.76 1.67
N LYS A 244 -9.80 -20.84 2.25
CA LYS A 244 -8.89 -21.12 3.36
C LYS A 244 -9.35 -20.37 4.61
N THR A 245 -9.10 -20.97 5.78
CA THR A 245 -9.34 -20.36 7.09
C THR A 245 -8.05 -19.70 7.57
N PHE A 246 -8.14 -18.44 7.97
CA PHE A 246 -7.05 -17.71 8.59
C PHE A 246 -7.41 -17.25 9.99
N LEU A 247 -6.42 -17.08 10.86
CA LEU A 247 -6.56 -16.48 12.17
C LEU A 247 -5.55 -15.35 12.33
N GLU A 248 -6.04 -14.15 12.66
CA GLU A 248 -5.19 -13.04 13.07
C GLU A 248 -4.82 -13.18 14.56
N CYS A 249 -3.54 -13.34 14.85
CA CYS A 249 -3.01 -13.39 16.20
C CYS A 249 -1.55 -12.91 16.20
N GLU A 250 -1.08 -12.29 17.29
CA GLU A 250 0.33 -11.85 17.44
C GLU A 250 0.84 -10.95 16.29
N THR A 251 -0.04 -10.09 15.74
CA THR A 251 0.27 -9.26 14.55
C THR A 251 0.67 -10.07 13.30
N ARG A 252 0.16 -11.29 13.18
CA ARG A 252 0.36 -12.21 12.05
C ARG A 252 -0.96 -12.87 11.62
N MET A 253 -1.05 -13.22 10.33
CA MET A 253 -2.15 -13.99 9.74
C MET A 253 -1.74 -15.45 9.50
N TRP A 254 -2.22 -16.34 10.36
CA TRP A 254 -1.94 -17.77 10.34
C TRP A 254 -2.94 -18.51 9.45
N ARG A 255 -2.47 -19.35 8.54
CA ARG A 255 -3.36 -20.22 7.73
C ARG A 255 -3.62 -21.52 8.47
N LEU A 256 -4.86 -21.75 8.91
CA LEU A 256 -5.23 -22.91 9.72
C LEU A 256 -5.65 -24.13 8.91
N GLY A 257 -6.17 -23.93 7.69
CA GLY A 257 -6.63 -25.04 6.86
C GLY A 257 -7.60 -24.62 5.77
N ASP A 258 -8.27 -25.61 5.20
CA ASP A 258 -9.25 -25.43 4.13
C ASP A 258 -10.66 -25.30 4.70
N ARG A 259 -11.53 -24.59 3.99
CA ARG A 259 -12.95 -24.46 4.32
C ARG A 259 -13.82 -24.46 3.08
N GLU A 260 -15.06 -24.89 3.24
CA GLU A 260 -16.09 -24.69 2.23
C GLU A 260 -16.74 -23.32 2.40
N LEU A 261 -16.95 -22.62 1.27
CA LEU A 261 -17.76 -21.40 1.26
C LEU A 261 -19.26 -21.76 1.32
N PRO A 262 -20.09 -20.94 1.97
CA PRO A 262 -21.54 -21.10 1.98
C PRO A 262 -22.15 -21.29 0.61
N ARG A 263 -23.27 -22.01 0.58
CA ARG A 263 -24.14 -22.16 -0.60
C ARG A 263 -25.17 -21.03 -0.61
N GLY A 264 -25.79 -20.77 -1.76
CA GLY A 264 -26.79 -19.71 -1.88
C GLY A 264 -26.24 -18.28 -2.03
N ILE A 265 -24.92 -18.08 -1.91
CA ILE A 265 -24.29 -16.75 -1.92
C ILE A 265 -23.36 -16.62 -3.13
N ARG A 266 -23.47 -15.49 -3.82
CA ARG A 266 -22.50 -15.05 -4.83
C ARG A 266 -21.32 -14.38 -4.14
N PHE A 267 -20.11 -14.92 -4.31
CA PHE A 267 -18.88 -14.27 -3.85
C PHE A 267 -18.29 -13.41 -4.96
N ASP A 268 -17.96 -12.17 -4.62
CA ASP A 268 -17.25 -11.25 -5.50
C ASP A 268 -16.24 -10.45 -4.68
N GLY A 269 -15.34 -9.76 -5.37
CA GLY A 269 -14.36 -8.91 -4.74
C GLY A 269 -13.31 -8.40 -5.70
N GLY A 270 -12.37 -7.65 -5.15
CA GLY A 270 -11.98 -6.43 -5.80
C GLY A 270 -10.95 -5.63 -5.04
N SER A 271 -10.97 -4.34 -5.32
CA SER A 271 -10.30 -3.34 -4.49
C SER A 271 -11.03 -3.14 -3.16
N ASP A 272 -10.27 -3.00 -2.08
CA ASP A 272 -10.69 -2.56 -0.75
C ASP A 272 -10.81 -1.03 -0.62
N TRP A 273 -10.45 -0.27 -1.65
CA TRP A 273 -10.80 1.15 -1.81
C TRP A 273 -12.21 1.28 -2.37
N LEU A 274 -13.05 2.02 -1.66
CA LEU A 274 -14.50 2.08 -1.83
C LEU A 274 -14.98 3.53 -1.71
N ALA A 275 -16.08 3.84 -2.40
CA ALA A 275 -16.93 4.97 -2.04
C ALA A 275 -18.36 4.44 -1.86
N LEU A 276 -18.84 4.43 -0.62
CA LEU A 276 -20.11 3.81 -0.23
C LEU A 276 -21.13 4.88 0.13
N HIS A 277 -22.36 4.72 -0.36
CA HIS A 277 -23.45 5.59 0.00
C HIS A 277 -23.91 5.28 1.44
N LYS A 278 -24.27 6.33 2.19
CA LYS A 278 -24.71 6.22 3.59
C LYS A 278 -25.81 5.19 3.79
N GLY A 279 -26.81 5.14 2.89
CA GLY A 279 -27.92 4.18 3.02
C GLY A 279 -27.47 2.72 3.05
N PHE A 280 -26.42 2.36 2.31
CA PHE A 280 -25.85 1.00 2.34
C PHE A 280 -25.08 0.75 3.64
N VAL A 281 -24.27 1.72 4.06
CA VAL A 281 -23.50 1.65 5.31
C VAL A 281 -24.44 1.53 6.51
N GLN A 282 -25.46 2.37 6.57
CA GLN A 282 -26.49 2.37 7.62
C GLN A 282 -27.22 1.03 7.66
N TRP A 283 -27.63 0.49 6.51
CA TRP A 283 -28.27 -0.82 6.46
C TRP A 283 -27.38 -1.93 7.03
N ILE A 284 -26.09 -1.97 6.69
CA ILE A 284 -25.15 -2.94 7.27
C ILE A 284 -25.14 -2.81 8.80
N ILE A 285 -24.94 -1.60 9.32
CA ILE A 285 -24.77 -1.37 10.76
C ILE A 285 -26.05 -1.69 11.54
N GLU A 286 -27.21 -1.24 11.06
CA GLU A 286 -28.49 -1.42 11.76
C GLU A 286 -29.00 -2.86 11.73
N ASN A 287 -28.64 -3.63 10.70
CA ASN A 287 -29.12 -5.00 10.52
C ASN A 287 -28.10 -6.08 10.91
N ARG A 288 -26.89 -5.67 11.34
CA ARG A 288 -25.75 -6.55 11.67
C ARG A 288 -26.08 -7.71 12.60
N ALA A 289 -26.98 -7.50 13.55
CA ALA A 289 -27.35 -8.48 14.58
C ALA A 289 -28.54 -9.39 14.18
N ASN A 290 -29.32 -9.03 13.16
CA ASN A 290 -30.58 -9.69 12.83
C ASN A 290 -30.63 -10.25 11.40
N ASP A 291 -29.84 -9.72 10.48
CA ASP A 291 -29.79 -10.19 9.09
C ASP A 291 -28.88 -11.41 8.96
N HIS A 292 -29.45 -12.54 8.53
CA HIS A 292 -28.75 -13.82 8.43
C HIS A 292 -27.55 -13.78 7.46
N LEU A 293 -27.62 -12.99 6.39
CA LEU A 293 -26.52 -12.84 5.44
C LEU A 293 -25.35 -12.13 6.13
N LEU A 294 -25.60 -11.02 6.82
CA LEU A 294 -24.57 -10.27 7.54
C LEU A 294 -23.93 -11.10 8.65
N ILE A 295 -24.73 -11.76 9.50
CA ILE A 295 -24.23 -12.62 10.58
C ILE A 295 -23.32 -13.73 10.03
N GLY A 296 -23.77 -14.42 8.98
CA GLY A 296 -23.01 -15.49 8.35
C GLY A 296 -21.72 -15.00 7.68
N LEU A 297 -21.79 -13.90 6.94
CA LEU A 297 -20.62 -13.32 6.29
C LEU A 297 -19.61 -12.82 7.31
N GLU A 298 -20.01 -12.05 8.31
CA GLU A 298 -19.06 -11.56 9.31
C GLU A 298 -18.38 -12.67 10.11
N THR A 299 -19.09 -13.77 10.39
CA THR A 299 -18.50 -14.97 11.01
C THR A 299 -17.37 -15.55 10.14
N ILE A 300 -17.58 -15.63 8.82
CA ILE A 300 -16.60 -16.17 7.87
C ILE A 300 -15.46 -15.18 7.65
N PHE A 301 -15.78 -13.90 7.50
CA PHE A 301 -14.83 -12.84 7.17
C PHE A 301 -13.91 -12.48 8.34
N LYS A 302 -14.31 -12.79 9.59
CA LYS A 302 -13.43 -12.80 10.77
C LYS A 302 -12.21 -13.71 10.59
N TYR A 303 -12.36 -14.80 9.84
CA TYR A 303 -11.32 -15.80 9.59
C TYR A 303 -10.86 -15.83 8.12
N THR A 304 -10.89 -14.68 7.45
CA THR A 304 -10.58 -14.54 6.02
C THR A 304 -9.38 -13.62 5.83
N LEU A 305 -8.49 -13.99 4.90
CA LEU A 305 -7.41 -13.11 4.42
C LEU A 305 -7.97 -11.99 3.55
N LEU A 306 -7.46 -10.76 3.70
CA LEU A 306 -7.87 -9.59 2.90
C LEU A 306 -9.40 -9.41 2.87
N PRO A 307 -10.10 -9.46 4.03
CA PRO A 307 -11.56 -9.54 4.04
C PRO A 307 -12.24 -8.32 3.40
N ALA A 308 -11.66 -7.12 3.56
CA ALA A 308 -12.20 -5.88 3.00
C ALA A 308 -12.20 -5.87 1.46
N GLU A 309 -11.38 -6.70 0.81
CA GLU A 309 -11.37 -6.83 -0.66
C GLU A 309 -12.55 -7.63 -1.21
N SER A 310 -13.38 -8.25 -0.37
CA SER A 310 -14.53 -9.04 -0.84
C SER A 310 -15.81 -8.92 -0.01
N TYR A 311 -15.72 -8.47 1.25
CA TYR A 311 -16.89 -8.36 2.12
C TYR A 311 -17.97 -7.46 1.54
N PHE A 312 -17.63 -6.20 1.24
CA PHE A 312 -18.59 -5.22 0.76
C PHE A 312 -19.16 -5.58 -0.62
N HIS A 313 -18.33 -6.13 -1.51
CA HIS A 313 -18.78 -6.62 -2.83
C HIS A 313 -19.77 -7.78 -2.67
N THR A 314 -19.45 -8.74 -1.80
CA THR A 314 -20.31 -9.89 -1.53
C THR A 314 -21.63 -9.45 -0.90
N VAL A 315 -21.62 -8.54 0.07
CA VAL A 315 -22.85 -7.99 0.66
C VAL A 315 -23.69 -7.24 -0.39
N LEU A 316 -23.08 -6.41 -1.24
CA LEU A 316 -23.79 -5.71 -2.32
C LEU A 316 -24.50 -6.68 -3.26
N HIS A 317 -23.82 -7.74 -3.72
CA HIS A 317 -24.41 -8.70 -4.66
C HIS A 317 -25.56 -9.52 -4.09
N ASN A 318 -25.62 -9.69 -2.76
CA ASN A 318 -26.58 -10.60 -2.12
C ASN A 318 -27.61 -9.87 -1.25
N SER A 319 -27.67 -8.54 -1.31
CA SER A 319 -28.66 -7.71 -0.60
C SER A 319 -29.58 -6.97 -1.57
N ALA A 320 -30.54 -6.22 -1.04
CA ALA A 320 -31.40 -5.34 -1.82
C ALA A 320 -30.64 -4.24 -2.59
N PHE A 321 -29.35 -4.02 -2.28
CA PHE A 321 -28.48 -3.04 -2.92
C PHE A 321 -27.81 -3.55 -4.21
N CYS A 322 -28.06 -4.78 -4.65
CA CYS A 322 -27.38 -5.38 -5.81
C CYS A 322 -27.52 -4.59 -7.12
N THR A 323 -28.58 -3.78 -7.26
CA THR A 323 -28.79 -2.91 -8.44
C THR A 323 -28.17 -1.51 -8.30
N LEU A 324 -27.64 -1.20 -7.12
CA LEU A 324 -27.01 0.09 -6.78
C LEU A 324 -25.49 0.00 -6.77
N MET A 325 -24.90 -1.07 -7.29
CA MET A 325 -23.45 -1.23 -7.40
C MET A 325 -22.94 -0.68 -8.75
N VAL A 326 -21.84 0.07 -8.70
CA VAL A 326 -21.10 0.56 -9.87
C VAL A 326 -19.71 -0.07 -9.87
N ASP A 327 -19.31 -0.72 -10.97
CA ASP A 327 -18.00 -1.39 -11.10
C ASP A 327 -16.85 -0.41 -11.40
N ASN A 328 -16.75 0.62 -10.57
CA ASN A 328 -15.68 1.61 -10.58
C ASN A 328 -15.53 2.14 -9.16
N ASN A 329 -14.35 1.98 -8.55
CA ASN A 329 -14.05 2.47 -7.21
C ASN A 329 -13.47 3.89 -7.19
N LEU A 330 -13.50 4.60 -8.33
CA LEU A 330 -13.01 5.98 -8.47
C LEU A 330 -11.50 6.14 -8.25
N ARG A 331 -10.73 5.05 -8.35
CA ARG A 331 -9.29 5.00 -8.02
C ARG A 331 -8.44 4.55 -9.18
N PHE A 332 -7.29 5.20 -9.32
CA PHE A 332 -6.16 4.66 -10.06
C PHE A 332 -5.16 4.03 -9.10
N VAL A 333 -4.70 2.83 -9.44
CA VAL A 333 -3.73 2.08 -8.63
C VAL A 333 -2.57 1.67 -9.54
N ASN A 334 -1.35 2.10 -9.21
CA ASN A 334 -0.15 1.87 -10.02
C ASN A 334 0.39 0.44 -9.89
N TRP A 335 -0.30 -0.52 -10.52
CA TRP A 335 0.09 -1.93 -10.49
C TRP A 335 1.20 -2.25 -11.49
N ARG A 336 2.45 -2.39 -11.01
CA ARG A 336 3.56 -2.97 -11.80
C ARG A 336 3.86 -4.39 -11.29
N ARG A 337 3.03 -5.37 -11.70
CA ARG A 337 3.05 -6.74 -11.12
C ARG A 337 4.42 -7.42 -11.08
N LYS A 338 5.29 -7.20 -12.09
CA LYS A 338 6.65 -7.75 -12.11
C LYS A 338 7.52 -7.27 -10.92
N GLN A 339 7.26 -6.06 -10.42
CA GLN A 339 7.95 -5.43 -9.29
C GLN A 339 7.16 -5.59 -7.97
N GLY A 340 5.83 -5.42 -7.99
CA GLY A 340 5.01 -5.38 -6.78
C GLY A 340 4.55 -6.72 -6.20
N CYS A 341 4.67 -7.83 -6.95
CA CYS A 341 4.27 -9.17 -6.52
C CYS A 341 5.50 -10.04 -6.21
N LYS A 342 6.15 -9.81 -5.05
CA LYS A 342 7.38 -10.52 -4.65
C LYS A 342 7.21 -11.39 -3.40
N CYS A 343 5.97 -11.63 -2.96
CA CYS A 343 5.68 -12.32 -1.69
C CYS A 343 6.39 -11.67 -0.47
N GLN A 344 6.57 -10.35 -0.50
CA GLN A 344 7.31 -9.60 0.51
C GLN A 344 6.68 -9.68 1.92
N TYR A 345 5.40 -10.03 2.01
CA TYR A 345 4.64 -10.11 3.26
C TYR A 345 4.65 -11.50 3.92
N LYS A 346 5.43 -12.49 3.44
CA LYS A 346 5.46 -13.86 4.04
C LYS A 346 5.76 -13.91 5.54
N HIS A 347 6.48 -12.90 6.06
CA HIS A 347 6.77 -12.77 7.49
C HIS A 347 5.58 -12.25 8.32
N ILE A 348 4.52 -11.73 7.67
CA ILE A 348 3.29 -11.24 8.30
C ILE A 348 2.11 -12.18 8.04
N VAL A 349 2.12 -12.92 6.93
CA VAL A 349 0.99 -13.75 6.49
C VAL A 349 1.45 -15.02 5.79
N ASP A 350 0.71 -16.11 6.02
CA ASP A 350 0.90 -17.41 5.36
C ASP A 350 0.35 -17.43 3.92
N TRP A 351 0.58 -16.37 3.15
CA TRP A 351 0.15 -16.22 1.77
C TRP A 351 1.04 -15.25 0.99
N CYS A 352 0.99 -15.32 -0.34
CA CYS A 352 1.71 -14.39 -1.21
C CYS A 352 0.81 -13.23 -1.63
N GLY A 353 1.24 -12.02 -1.31
CA GLY A 353 0.58 -10.78 -1.68
C GLY A 353 1.25 -10.01 -2.81
N CYS A 354 0.54 -9.01 -3.31
CA CYS A 354 1.07 -7.95 -4.16
C CYS A 354 0.77 -6.59 -3.52
N SER A 355 1.61 -5.59 -3.81
CA SER A 355 1.34 -4.19 -3.47
C SER A 355 1.57 -3.31 -4.70
N PRO A 356 0.79 -2.23 -4.88
CA PRO A 356 1.06 -1.24 -5.92
C PRO A 356 2.36 -0.48 -5.65
N ASN A 357 2.94 0.04 -6.73
CA ASN A 357 4.14 0.86 -6.72
C ASN A 357 3.82 2.32 -6.40
N VAL A 358 4.83 3.03 -5.92
CA VAL A 358 4.79 4.48 -5.78
C VAL A 358 4.80 5.12 -7.18
N LEU A 359 3.98 6.14 -7.37
CA LEU A 359 4.01 6.98 -8.56
C LEU A 359 5.25 7.86 -8.51
N LEU A 360 5.97 7.95 -9.63
CA LEU A 360 7.13 8.81 -9.79
C LEU A 360 6.83 9.93 -10.80
N GLU A 361 7.76 10.87 -10.98
CA GLU A 361 7.61 11.95 -11.98
C GLU A 361 7.29 11.40 -13.38
N ASP A 362 7.93 10.31 -13.80
CA ASP A 362 7.69 9.65 -15.09
C ASP A 362 6.27 9.10 -15.27
N ASP A 363 5.53 8.90 -14.16
CA ASP A 363 4.13 8.47 -14.21
C ASP A 363 3.15 9.65 -14.41
N ALA A 364 3.63 10.90 -14.46
CA ALA A 364 2.76 12.09 -14.61
C ALA A 364 1.85 12.01 -15.85
N GLY A 365 2.37 11.53 -16.98
CA GLY A 365 1.56 11.34 -18.19
C GLY A 365 0.43 10.31 -18.01
N LYS A 366 0.65 9.27 -17.20
CA LYS A 366 -0.39 8.27 -16.88
C LYS A 366 -1.49 8.88 -16.04
N VAL A 367 -1.14 9.74 -15.08
CA VAL A 367 -2.11 10.44 -14.23
C VAL A 367 -2.91 11.44 -15.05
N ALA A 368 -2.26 12.26 -15.89
CA ALA A 368 -2.91 13.22 -16.76
C ALA A 368 -3.92 12.57 -17.74
N ALA A 369 -3.63 11.36 -18.23
CA ALA A 369 -4.54 10.60 -19.09
C ALA A 369 -5.85 10.16 -18.41
N LEU A 370 -6.00 10.36 -17.10
CA LEU A 370 -7.21 10.03 -16.33
C LEU A 370 -8.18 11.21 -16.22
N ASP A 371 -7.82 12.38 -16.71
CA ASP A 371 -8.61 13.62 -16.62
C ASP A 371 -10.08 13.43 -17.07
N LYS A 372 -10.32 12.76 -18.20
CA LYS A 372 -11.67 12.52 -18.72
C LYS A 372 -12.40 11.32 -18.11
N LYS A 373 -11.79 10.58 -17.18
CA LYS A 373 -12.37 9.37 -16.56
C LYS A 373 -12.96 9.69 -15.20
N ALA A 374 -13.96 8.91 -14.76
CA ALA A 374 -14.50 8.95 -13.40
C ALA A 374 -13.52 8.33 -12.38
N ILE A 375 -12.32 8.91 -12.27
CA ILE A 375 -11.23 8.53 -11.38
C ILE A 375 -10.76 9.80 -10.68
N PHE A 376 -10.94 9.86 -9.37
CA PHE A 376 -10.75 11.08 -8.57
C PHE A 376 -9.51 11.00 -7.67
N PHE A 377 -9.02 9.78 -7.42
CA PHE A 377 -7.89 9.53 -6.54
C PHE A 377 -6.89 8.58 -7.20
N ALA A 378 -5.63 8.69 -6.82
CA ALA A 378 -4.58 7.77 -7.21
C ALA A 378 -3.76 7.28 -6.01
N ARG A 379 -3.08 6.14 -6.17
CA ARG A 379 -2.13 5.59 -5.20
C ARG A 379 -1.04 4.70 -5.85
N LYS A 380 0.16 4.59 -5.26
CA LYS A 380 0.60 5.22 -4.00
C LYS A 380 1.46 6.45 -4.22
N PHE A 381 1.42 7.39 -3.29
CA PHE A 381 2.32 8.54 -3.20
C PHE A 381 3.12 8.45 -1.91
N GLU A 382 4.45 8.55 -2.01
CA GLU A 382 5.37 8.55 -0.86
C GLU A 382 6.41 9.66 -1.08
N PRO A 383 6.37 10.77 -0.32
CA PRO A 383 7.27 11.91 -0.57
C PRO A 383 8.75 11.62 -0.31
N VAL A 384 9.06 10.56 0.44
CA VAL A 384 10.43 10.06 0.62
C VAL A 384 11.00 9.41 -0.66
N LEU A 385 10.15 9.12 -1.66
CA LEU A 385 10.53 8.61 -2.97
C LEU A 385 10.35 9.67 -4.06
N SER A 386 9.16 10.26 -4.16
CA SER A 386 8.92 11.37 -5.07
C SER A 386 7.86 12.33 -4.53
N GLN A 387 8.31 13.50 -4.09
CA GLN A 387 7.45 14.64 -3.82
C GLN A 387 7.07 15.35 -5.14
N LYS A 388 7.94 15.28 -6.15
CA LYS A 388 7.76 15.96 -7.44
C LYS A 388 6.45 15.59 -8.13
N ILE A 389 6.05 14.33 -8.13
CA ILE A 389 4.77 13.91 -8.73
C ILE A 389 3.56 14.52 -8.00
N ILE A 390 3.65 14.69 -6.67
CA ILE A 390 2.59 15.32 -5.86
C ILE A 390 2.50 16.80 -6.24
N ASP A 391 3.64 17.47 -6.42
CA ASP A 391 3.69 18.85 -6.90
C ASP A 391 3.03 19.01 -8.27
N ILE A 392 3.33 18.10 -9.21
CA ILE A 392 2.73 18.09 -10.54
C ILE A 392 1.22 17.95 -10.46
N VAL A 393 0.71 17.06 -9.62
CA VAL A 393 -0.74 16.86 -9.45
C VAL A 393 -1.40 18.10 -8.86
N GLU A 394 -0.84 18.67 -7.79
CA GLU A 394 -1.38 19.89 -7.17
C GLU A 394 -1.43 21.07 -8.14
N ASP A 395 -0.35 21.30 -8.88
CA ASP A 395 -0.21 22.46 -9.76
C ASP A 395 -1.02 22.27 -11.06
N LYS A 396 -0.90 21.12 -11.72
CA LYS A 396 -1.47 20.88 -13.06
C LYS A 396 -2.89 20.32 -13.07
N MET A 397 -3.28 19.55 -12.04
CA MET A 397 -4.58 18.86 -12.02
C MET A 397 -5.56 19.49 -11.03
N LEU A 398 -5.08 19.84 -9.83
CA LEU A 398 -5.94 20.42 -8.78
C LEU A 398 -6.00 21.95 -8.82
N HIS A 399 -5.04 22.58 -9.51
CA HIS A 399 -4.85 24.02 -9.60
C HIS A 399 -4.76 24.70 -8.22
N ILE A 400 -4.08 24.05 -7.27
CA ILE A 400 -3.90 24.57 -5.92
C ILE A 400 -2.92 25.74 -5.95
N LYS A 401 -3.41 26.95 -5.67
CA LYS A 401 -2.58 28.15 -5.55
C LYS A 401 -1.82 28.12 -4.23
N ARG A 402 -0.54 27.78 -4.28
CA ARG A 402 0.36 27.83 -3.12
C ARG A 402 0.62 29.28 -2.71
N LYS A 403 0.53 29.56 -1.40
CA LYS A 403 0.93 30.88 -0.88
C LYS A 403 2.40 31.13 -1.25
N PRO A 404 2.77 32.38 -1.59
CA PRO A 404 4.17 32.75 -1.78
C PRO A 404 4.95 32.35 -0.52
N SER A 405 5.96 31.50 -0.67
CA SER A 405 6.87 31.16 0.42
C SER A 405 8.00 32.19 0.42
N SER A 406 8.29 32.79 1.57
CA SER A 406 9.50 33.59 1.76
C SER A 406 10.79 32.77 1.60
N ASN A 407 10.69 31.44 1.66
CA ASN A 407 11.80 30.51 1.46
C ASN A 407 11.53 29.55 0.28
N PRO A 408 12.20 29.71 -0.88
CA PRO A 408 12.06 28.79 -2.02
C PRO A 408 12.46 27.35 -1.70
N VAL A 409 13.39 27.14 -0.76
CA VAL A 409 13.92 25.82 -0.40
C VAL A 409 12.86 24.93 0.25
N SER A 410 11.91 25.51 1.00
CA SER A 410 10.87 24.74 1.67
C SER A 410 9.93 24.04 0.68
N LYS A 411 9.74 24.60 -0.53
CA LYS A 411 8.86 24.05 -1.57
C LYS A 411 9.36 22.72 -2.14
N VAL A 412 10.67 22.50 -2.10
CA VAL A 412 11.33 21.31 -2.67
C VAL A 412 11.87 20.37 -1.60
N SER A 413 11.50 20.61 -0.33
CA SER A 413 12.01 19.88 0.82
C SER A 413 10.93 19.01 1.45
N TYR A 414 11.33 17.90 2.06
CA TYR A 414 10.44 17.02 2.81
C TYR A 414 11.13 16.56 4.09
N TRP A 415 10.35 16.46 5.17
CA TRP A 415 10.81 15.99 6.47
C TRP A 415 9.88 14.91 6.98
N GLN A 416 10.47 13.82 7.46
CA GLN A 416 9.73 12.71 8.06
C GLN A 416 10.37 12.32 9.38
N ASN A 417 9.57 12.25 10.44
CA ASN A 417 10.08 11.85 11.74
C ASN A 417 10.36 10.34 11.77
N GLU A 418 11.57 9.94 12.12
CA GLU A 418 11.99 8.53 12.24
C GLU A 418 11.94 8.04 13.69
N PHE A 419 12.11 8.94 14.66
CA PHE A 419 12.11 8.65 16.09
C PHE A 419 11.50 9.81 16.89
N HIS A 420 10.74 9.47 17.93
CA HIS A 420 10.23 10.42 18.91
C HIS A 420 10.29 9.79 20.32
N HIS A 421 10.88 10.50 21.29
CA HIS A 421 11.14 9.98 22.64
C HIS A 421 9.88 9.56 23.44
N LEU A 422 8.71 10.12 23.12
CA LEU A 422 7.41 9.72 23.71
C LEU A 422 6.80 8.44 23.11
N ASP A 423 7.40 7.84 22.08
CA ASP A 423 6.89 6.60 21.49
C ASP A 423 7.06 5.43 22.46
N ARG A 424 5.99 4.64 22.65
CA ARG A 424 6.00 3.44 23.51
C ARG A 424 5.97 2.17 22.67
N SER A 425 5.33 2.25 21.51
CA SER A 425 5.27 1.17 20.51
C SER A 425 5.54 1.71 19.09
N PRO A 426 6.23 0.93 18.23
CA PRO A 426 7.04 -0.22 18.61
C PRO A 426 8.24 0.19 19.48
N LEU A 427 8.88 -0.76 20.15
CA LEU A 427 10.10 -0.47 20.89
C LEU A 427 11.18 0.11 19.96
N SER A 428 11.92 1.09 20.46
CA SER A 428 12.98 1.73 19.68
C SER A 428 14.14 0.77 19.43
N ASP A 429 14.62 0.77 18.18
CA ASP A 429 15.85 0.09 17.80
C ASP A 429 17.03 0.67 18.59
N GLN A 430 17.69 -0.18 19.39
CA GLN A 430 18.77 0.25 20.28
C GLN A 430 20.03 0.70 19.52
N GLY A 431 20.30 0.12 18.34
CA GLY A 431 21.39 0.54 17.46
C GLY A 431 21.13 1.94 16.91
N ARG A 432 19.91 2.20 16.42
CA ARG A 432 19.51 3.54 15.97
C ARG A 432 19.53 4.57 17.09
N LEU A 433 19.01 4.24 18.28
CA LEU A 433 19.05 5.15 19.43
C LEU A 433 20.48 5.50 19.86
N SER A 434 21.37 4.51 19.84
CA SER A 434 22.81 4.69 20.11
C SER A 434 23.45 5.61 19.07
N ALA A 435 23.09 5.45 17.80
CA ALA A 435 23.52 6.33 16.71
C ALA A 435 23.05 7.77 16.93
N TRP A 436 21.76 7.98 17.20
CA TRP A 436 21.20 9.32 17.45
C TRP A 436 21.86 10.01 18.63
N SER A 437 22.12 9.26 19.70
CA SER A 437 22.81 9.78 20.89
C SER A 437 24.26 10.16 20.57
N SER A 438 24.93 9.40 19.71
CA SER A 438 26.30 9.69 19.26
C SER A 438 26.35 10.93 18.38
N LEU A 439 25.40 11.08 17.45
CA LEU A 439 25.29 12.29 16.62
C LEU A 439 25.01 13.53 17.48
N ALA A 440 24.11 13.44 18.47
CA ALA A 440 23.88 14.54 19.40
C ALA A 440 25.17 14.96 20.13
N ARG A 441 25.97 14.00 20.61
CA ARG A 441 27.27 14.29 21.23
C ARG A 441 28.28 14.89 20.25
N LEU A 442 28.29 14.44 18.99
CA LEU A 442 29.14 15.01 17.94
C LEU A 442 28.80 16.48 17.67
N SER A 443 27.50 16.82 17.61
CA SER A 443 27.07 18.22 17.48
C SER A 443 27.47 19.05 18.71
N ALA A 444 27.28 18.54 19.93
CA ALA A 444 27.69 19.24 21.15
C ALA A 444 29.21 19.48 21.20
N HIS A 445 30.01 18.49 20.77
CA HIS A 445 31.45 18.64 20.65
C HIS A 445 31.84 19.72 19.65
N TYR A 446 31.22 19.71 18.46
CA TYR A 446 31.44 20.75 17.44
C TYR A 446 31.05 22.15 17.95
N MET A 447 29.93 22.29 18.65
CA MET A 447 29.53 23.55 19.27
C MET A 447 30.55 24.05 20.29
N GLY A 448 31.10 23.17 21.12
CA GLY A 448 32.14 23.53 22.08
C GLY A 448 33.42 24.09 21.43
N GLN A 449 33.72 23.69 20.19
CA GLN A 449 34.84 24.25 19.42
C GLN A 449 34.58 25.67 18.91
N LEU A 450 33.31 26.11 18.83
CA LEU A 450 32.95 27.47 18.39
C LEU A 450 33.13 28.52 19.50
N GLY A 451 33.23 28.10 20.77
CA GLY A 451 33.51 28.99 21.89
C GLY A 451 33.10 28.43 23.25
N SER A 452 33.69 28.97 24.32
CA SER A 452 33.48 28.49 25.70
C SER A 452 32.03 28.62 26.17
N ARG A 453 31.26 29.59 25.66
CA ARG A 453 29.82 29.73 25.94
C ARG A 453 28.94 28.72 25.18
N CYS A 454 29.48 27.97 24.24
CA CYS A 454 28.74 26.98 23.44
C CYS A 454 28.94 25.55 23.93
N VAL A 455 29.67 25.37 25.04
CA VAL A 455 29.89 24.05 25.66
C VAL A 455 28.60 23.59 26.32
N VAL A 456 28.05 22.48 25.80
CA VAL A 456 26.82 21.88 26.30
C VAL A 456 27.00 20.38 26.54
N ARG A 457 26.32 19.85 27.55
CA ARG A 457 26.24 18.42 27.84
C ARG A 457 24.90 17.88 27.35
N VAL A 458 24.92 16.91 26.45
CA VAL A 458 23.72 16.23 25.94
C VAL A 458 23.02 15.49 27.08
N SER A 459 21.73 15.77 27.27
CA SER A 459 20.87 15.10 28.26
C SER A 459 20.16 13.90 27.63
N ARG A 460 19.43 14.11 26.54
CA ARG A 460 18.66 13.06 25.83
C ARG A 460 18.30 13.49 24.41
N VAL A 461 18.18 12.51 23.52
CA VAL A 461 17.60 12.72 22.19
C VAL A 461 16.09 12.82 22.30
N LEU A 462 15.50 13.84 21.68
CA LEU A 462 14.06 14.07 21.65
C LEU A 462 13.44 13.48 20.38
N GLU A 463 14.04 13.77 19.22
CA GLU A 463 13.52 13.38 17.91
C GLU A 463 14.66 13.15 16.90
N ALA A 464 14.39 12.29 15.91
CA ALA A 464 15.21 12.18 14.71
C ALA A 464 14.33 12.30 13.47
N TRP A 465 14.77 13.08 12.49
CA TRP A 465 14.04 13.33 11.25
C TRP A 465 14.90 13.01 10.03
N LEU A 466 14.31 12.35 9.04
CA LEU A 466 14.86 12.28 7.70
C LEU A 466 14.60 13.60 6.97
N PHE A 467 15.61 14.14 6.30
CA PHE A 467 15.50 15.35 5.49
C PHE A 467 15.82 15.04 4.02
N PHE A 468 14.88 15.43 3.15
CA PHE A 468 14.98 15.29 1.70
C PHE A 468 14.88 16.66 1.04
N LYS A 469 15.62 16.84 -0.06
CA LYS A 469 15.55 18.04 -0.91
C LYS A 469 15.70 17.63 -2.37
N HIS A 470 14.73 18.02 -3.21
CA HIS A 470 14.60 17.56 -4.60
C HIS A 470 14.58 16.03 -4.71
N ASP A 471 13.74 15.37 -3.92
CA ASP A 471 13.62 13.90 -3.86
C ASP A 471 14.92 13.14 -3.49
N LEU A 472 15.96 13.86 -3.07
CA LEU A 472 17.22 13.29 -2.63
C LEU A 472 17.35 13.37 -1.11
N PHE A 473 17.69 12.25 -0.47
CA PHE A 473 18.07 12.22 0.94
C PHE A 473 19.29 13.11 1.17
N LYS A 474 19.18 14.06 2.12
CA LYS A 474 20.25 15.01 2.46
C LYS A 474 20.86 14.73 3.82
N GLY A 475 20.17 14.01 4.70
CA GLY A 475 20.69 13.70 6.01
C GLY A 475 19.61 13.48 7.05
N VAL A 476 20.07 13.37 8.28
CA VAL A 476 19.24 13.24 9.47
C VAL A 476 19.34 14.52 10.29
N ILE A 477 18.21 14.96 10.84
CA ILE A 477 18.14 16.06 11.79
C ILE A 477 17.89 15.44 13.17
N ILE A 478 18.79 15.70 14.10
CA ILE A 478 18.69 15.23 15.48
C ILE A 478 18.33 16.40 16.36
N GLN A 479 17.17 16.30 17.01
CA GLN A 479 16.76 17.23 18.04
C GLN A 479 17.04 16.62 19.42
N TYR A 480 17.73 17.36 20.28
CA TYR A 480 18.11 16.88 21.59
C TYR A 480 18.07 17.99 22.64
N GLU A 481 17.89 17.57 23.89
CA GLU A 481 17.97 18.43 25.07
C GLU A 481 19.41 18.43 25.58
N ALA A 482 19.95 19.60 25.91
CA ALA A 482 21.31 19.75 26.44
C ALA A 482 21.34 20.78 27.59
N ARG A 483 22.30 20.63 28.50
CA ARG A 483 22.55 21.57 29.59
C ARG A 483 23.83 22.35 29.33
N ALA A 484 23.79 23.66 29.58
CA ALA A 484 24.96 24.52 29.58
C ALA A 484 25.17 25.05 31.00
N GLU A 485 26.41 25.11 31.49
CA GLU A 485 26.67 25.52 32.89
C GLU A 485 26.23 26.96 33.20
N HIS A 486 26.25 27.82 32.18
CA HIS A 486 25.91 29.24 32.32
C HIS A 486 24.42 29.54 32.13
N LEU A 487 23.58 28.53 31.88
CA LEU A 487 22.13 28.67 31.73
C LEU A 487 21.39 27.89 32.82
N PRO A 488 20.34 28.46 33.43
CA PRO A 488 19.58 27.77 34.46
C PRO A 488 18.76 26.59 33.91
N ASP A 489 18.26 26.73 32.68
CA ASP A 489 17.35 25.78 32.05
C ASP A 489 18.03 24.98 30.93
N PRO A 490 17.61 23.73 30.70
CA PRO A 490 18.03 22.96 29.53
C PRO A 490 17.63 23.67 28.22
N VAL A 491 18.53 23.64 27.23
CA VAL A 491 18.28 24.15 25.88
C VAL A 491 17.91 23.01 24.94
N LYS A 492 17.10 23.32 23.92
CA LYS A 492 16.85 22.42 22.80
C LYS A 492 17.78 22.78 21.65
N VAL A 493 18.50 21.79 21.14
CA VAL A 493 19.40 21.93 20.01
C VAL A 493 18.89 21.05 18.87
N GLU A 494 18.97 21.57 17.66
CA GLU A 494 18.69 20.85 16.44
C GLU A 494 19.95 20.89 15.56
N ALA A 495 20.42 19.72 15.13
CA ALA A 495 21.60 19.58 14.30
C ALA A 495 21.34 18.66 13.11
N ILE A 496 21.81 19.07 11.93
CA ILE A 496 21.72 18.30 10.70
C ILE A 496 23.04 17.56 10.43
N PHE A 497 22.93 16.29 10.06
CA PHE A 497 24.06 15.43 9.73
C PHE A 497 23.85 14.81 8.36
N SER A 498 24.81 14.99 7.47
CA SER A 498 24.85 14.34 6.17
C SER A 498 25.85 13.18 6.20
N PRO A 499 25.51 11.99 5.69
CA PRO A 499 26.46 10.90 5.58
C PRO A 499 27.55 11.24 4.57
N ASN A 500 28.80 10.93 4.90
CA ASN A 500 29.91 11.05 3.96
C ASN A 500 29.77 10.00 2.86
N LYS A 501 29.89 10.41 1.60
CA LYS A 501 29.96 9.48 0.47
C LYS A 501 31.35 8.81 0.50
N SER A 502 31.38 7.51 0.78
CA SER A 502 32.62 6.74 0.94
C SER A 502 33.00 5.91 -0.29
N PHE A 503 32.14 5.81 -1.31
CA PHE A 503 32.45 5.04 -2.51
C PHE A 503 33.56 5.71 -3.34
N GLN A 504 34.61 4.95 -3.62
CA GLN A 504 35.76 5.37 -4.41
C GLN A 504 35.97 4.36 -5.54
N ARG A 505 36.10 4.85 -6.77
CA ARG A 505 36.52 4.04 -7.91
C ARG A 505 38.04 3.90 -7.94
N SER A 506 38.49 2.75 -8.44
CA SER A 506 39.87 2.49 -8.77
C SER A 506 40.21 3.13 -10.13
N GLY A 507 41.40 3.72 -10.25
CA GLY A 507 41.93 4.22 -11.54
C GLY A 507 42.37 3.11 -12.51
N LYS A 508 42.22 1.83 -12.14
CA LYS A 508 42.70 0.70 -12.96
C LYS A 508 41.80 0.35 -14.15
N PHE A 509 40.60 0.94 -14.22
CA PHE A 509 39.60 0.66 -15.26
C PHE A 509 39.21 1.92 -16.04
N GLU A 510 40.13 2.89 -16.18
CA GLU A 510 39.90 4.06 -17.02
C GLU A 510 39.59 3.64 -18.47
N ASN A 511 38.47 4.14 -19.01
CA ASN A 511 37.93 3.82 -20.34
C ASN A 511 37.49 2.35 -20.53
N ASP A 512 37.26 1.60 -19.44
CA ASP A 512 36.64 0.27 -19.52
C ASP A 512 35.12 0.40 -19.70
N LEU A 513 34.64 -0.02 -20.88
CA LEU A 513 33.22 0.04 -21.26
C LEU A 513 32.27 -0.69 -20.28
N PHE A 514 32.77 -1.58 -19.43
CA PHE A 514 31.98 -2.21 -18.38
C PHE A 514 31.97 -1.38 -17.08
N ASP A 515 33.12 -0.86 -16.63
CA ASP A 515 33.19 0.00 -15.44
C ASP A 515 32.39 1.30 -15.61
N ASP A 516 32.42 1.88 -16.81
CA ASP A 516 31.68 3.11 -17.14
C ASP A 516 30.16 2.97 -16.96
N ARG A 517 29.65 1.72 -16.96
CA ARG A 517 28.23 1.42 -16.74
C ARG A 517 27.82 1.56 -15.28
N LEU A 518 28.74 1.37 -14.33
CA LEU A 518 28.40 1.45 -12.90
C LEU A 518 27.88 2.85 -12.62
N ARG A 519 26.70 3.00 -12.04
CA ARG A 519 26.14 4.31 -11.67
C ARG A 519 26.13 4.53 -10.17
N LYS A 520 25.80 3.48 -9.43
CA LYS A 520 25.61 3.56 -7.99
C LYS A 520 26.06 2.27 -7.31
N ILE A 521 26.74 2.42 -6.18
CA ILE A 521 26.91 1.39 -5.15
C ILE A 521 26.45 1.98 -3.83
N GLU A 522 25.63 1.23 -3.10
CA GLU A 522 25.14 1.61 -1.79
C GLU A 522 25.09 0.38 -0.89
N VAL A 523 25.51 0.54 0.37
CA VAL A 523 25.39 -0.50 1.41
C VAL A 523 24.46 0.01 2.50
N SER A 524 23.39 -0.72 2.76
CA SER A 524 22.45 -0.43 3.85
C SER A 524 21.61 -1.68 4.15
N SER A 525 20.54 -1.54 4.94
CA SER A 525 19.56 -2.59 5.25
C SER A 525 18.15 -2.19 4.81
N ASP A 526 17.18 -3.09 5.04
CA ASP A 526 15.77 -2.88 4.74
C ASP A 526 15.51 -2.62 3.25
N PHE A 527 16.05 -3.49 2.39
CA PHE A 527 15.85 -3.39 0.94
C PHE A 527 14.39 -3.60 0.56
N ASP A 528 13.79 -2.58 -0.05
CA ASP A 528 12.46 -2.63 -0.64
C ASP A 528 12.55 -3.20 -2.06
N VAL A 529 12.23 -4.48 -2.19
CA VAL A 529 12.23 -5.20 -3.48
C VAL A 529 11.25 -4.64 -4.52
N LYS A 530 10.25 -3.86 -4.09
CA LYS A 530 9.22 -3.29 -4.97
C LYS A 530 9.69 -1.96 -5.56
N GLU A 531 10.32 -1.12 -4.73
CA GLU A 531 10.82 0.20 -5.13
C GLU A 531 12.33 0.23 -5.43
N LEU A 532 13.01 -0.90 -5.25
CA LEU A 532 14.42 -1.12 -5.59
C LEU A 532 15.39 -0.16 -4.88
N LEU A 533 15.15 0.10 -3.59
CA LEU A 533 15.97 0.98 -2.75
C LEU A 533 16.03 0.48 -1.29
N PHE A 534 16.97 1.00 -0.51
CA PHE A 534 17.00 0.76 0.94
C PHE A 534 16.10 1.73 1.70
N ARG A 535 15.23 1.21 2.57
CA ARG A 535 14.38 2.05 3.45
C ARG A 535 15.13 2.59 4.66
N ASN A 536 16.26 1.99 5.02
CA ASN A 536 17.22 2.55 5.97
C ASN A 536 18.07 3.64 5.28
N PHE A 537 17.45 4.79 4.98
CA PHE A 537 18.10 5.92 4.31
C PHE A 537 19.38 6.42 5.01
N PRO A 538 19.44 6.49 6.36
CA PRO A 538 20.67 6.91 7.05
C PRO A 538 21.82 5.90 6.96
N GLY A 539 21.56 4.65 6.56
CA GLY A 539 22.57 3.59 6.54
C GLY A 539 23.08 3.20 7.93
N ILE A 540 22.27 3.42 8.97
CA ILE A 540 22.65 3.08 10.34
C ILE A 540 22.40 1.59 10.56
N LEU A 541 23.47 0.85 10.79
CA LEU A 541 23.45 -0.59 11.02
C LEU A 541 23.83 -0.87 12.48
N GLY A 542 23.15 -1.83 13.09
CA GLY A 542 23.50 -2.38 14.39
C GLY A 542 23.96 -3.84 14.30
N PRO A 543 24.28 -4.48 15.43
CA PRO A 543 24.93 -5.80 15.42
C PRO A 543 24.04 -6.91 14.83
N GLN A 544 22.72 -6.72 14.85
CA GLN A 544 21.73 -7.66 14.34
C GLN A 544 21.21 -7.30 12.95
N SER A 545 21.66 -6.19 12.38
CA SER A 545 21.24 -5.75 11.06
C SER A 545 21.63 -6.74 9.97
N ASP A 546 20.90 -6.66 8.87
CA ASP A 546 21.04 -7.50 7.70
C ASP A 546 21.49 -6.64 6.50
N PRO A 547 22.77 -6.23 6.44
CA PRO A 547 23.24 -5.37 5.38
C PRO A 547 23.23 -6.10 4.04
N GLY A 548 22.96 -5.34 2.98
CA GLY A 548 23.09 -5.77 1.60
C GLY A 548 23.76 -4.68 0.77
N VAL A 549 24.18 -5.04 -0.43
CA VAL A 549 24.68 -4.10 -1.44
C VAL A 549 23.62 -3.92 -2.52
N LEU A 550 23.31 -2.67 -2.83
CA LEU A 550 22.56 -2.25 -4.01
C LEU A 550 23.56 -1.73 -5.04
N HIS A 551 23.43 -2.17 -6.28
CA HIS A 551 24.25 -1.68 -7.38
C HIS A 551 23.41 -1.45 -8.64
N GLU A 552 23.71 -0.35 -9.32
CA GLU A 552 22.97 0.13 -10.49
C GLU A 552 23.90 0.26 -11.68
N TRP A 553 23.47 -0.28 -12.82
CA TRP A 553 24.26 -0.36 -14.05
C TRP A 553 23.44 0.11 -15.24
N ASP A 554 24.06 0.94 -16.07
CA ASP A 554 23.56 1.31 -17.39
C ASP A 554 23.68 0.17 -18.40
N ARG A 555 23.21 0.37 -19.63
CA ARG A 555 23.39 -0.58 -20.73
C ARG A 555 24.86 -0.66 -21.17
N GLY A 556 25.33 -1.86 -21.54
CA GLY A 556 26.68 -2.06 -22.06
C GLY A 556 27.11 -3.53 -22.07
N PRO A 557 28.41 -3.85 -22.22
CA PRO A 557 28.89 -5.23 -22.29
C PRO A 557 28.63 -6.01 -20.99
N ALA A 558 28.30 -7.29 -21.06
CA ALA A 558 28.09 -8.11 -19.85
C ALA A 558 29.44 -8.52 -19.21
N SER A 559 29.46 -8.64 -17.88
CA SER A 559 30.63 -9.17 -17.16
C SER A 559 30.24 -9.71 -15.79
N SER A 560 31.21 -10.31 -15.10
CA SER A 560 31.08 -10.73 -13.71
C SER A 560 31.87 -9.80 -12.79
N ILE A 561 31.30 -9.54 -11.62
CA ILE A 561 31.94 -8.80 -10.53
C ILE A 561 31.96 -9.65 -9.28
N THR A 562 32.96 -9.46 -8.43
CA THR A 562 33.06 -10.11 -7.11
C THR A 562 32.96 -9.05 -6.03
N PHE A 563 32.02 -9.24 -5.10
CA PHE A 563 31.91 -8.44 -3.89
C PHE A 563 32.68 -9.12 -2.77
N VAL A 564 33.54 -8.39 -2.07
CA VAL A 564 34.29 -8.87 -0.89
C VAL A 564 33.97 -7.99 0.30
N TRP A 565 33.39 -8.59 1.33
CA TRP A 565 32.99 -7.94 2.59
C TRP A 565 34.09 -8.15 3.62
N ILE A 566 34.63 -7.05 4.14
CA ILE A 566 35.75 -7.05 5.08
C ILE A 566 35.30 -6.39 6.37
N ASP A 567 35.50 -7.09 7.48
CA ASP A 567 35.12 -6.60 8.80
C ASP A 567 36.16 -5.62 9.40
N PRO A 568 35.84 -4.95 10.53
CA PRO A 568 36.74 -3.96 11.13
C PRO A 568 38.11 -4.52 11.59
N ALA A 569 38.28 -5.83 11.74
CA ALA A 569 39.59 -6.42 12.02
C ALA A 569 40.23 -7.05 10.77
N GLN A 570 39.86 -6.57 9.59
CA GLN A 570 40.41 -6.97 8.30
C GLN A 570 40.17 -8.44 7.94
N VAL A 571 39.13 -9.07 8.52
CA VAL A 571 38.74 -10.44 8.17
C VAL A 571 37.74 -10.39 7.02
N VAL A 572 37.97 -11.21 5.99
CA VAL A 572 36.99 -11.43 4.92
C VAL A 572 35.79 -12.18 5.49
N ALA A 573 34.69 -11.46 5.68
CA ALA A 573 33.45 -12.00 6.24
C ALA A 573 32.58 -12.69 5.19
N GLY A 574 32.74 -12.35 3.92
CA GLY A 574 32.03 -12.99 2.81
C GLY A 574 32.53 -12.53 1.45
N SER A 575 32.46 -13.41 0.46
CA SER A 575 32.76 -13.10 -0.93
C SER A 575 31.79 -13.82 -1.86
N TYR A 576 31.31 -13.15 -2.90
CA TYR A 576 30.46 -13.78 -3.92
C TYR A 576 30.55 -13.06 -5.26
N GLU A 577 30.44 -13.86 -6.32
CA GLU A 577 30.41 -13.37 -7.70
C GLU A 577 28.97 -13.10 -8.16
N VAL A 578 28.78 -12.05 -8.93
CA VAL A 578 27.51 -11.61 -9.50
C VAL A 578 27.69 -11.36 -10.99
N LYS A 579 26.73 -11.82 -11.80
CA LYS A 579 26.67 -11.55 -13.23
C LYS A 579 25.86 -10.28 -13.50
N VAL A 580 26.47 -9.35 -14.23
CA VAL A 580 25.83 -8.13 -14.74
C VAL A 580 25.59 -8.31 -16.23
N ASN A 581 24.31 -8.45 -16.63
CA ASN A 581 23.95 -8.67 -18.04
C ASN A 581 24.09 -7.36 -18.88
N THR A 582 23.72 -7.40 -20.15
CA THR A 582 23.91 -6.25 -21.08
C THR A 582 22.91 -5.10 -20.90
N GLY A 583 21.72 -5.37 -20.37
CA GLY A 583 20.68 -4.36 -20.15
C GLY A 583 20.98 -3.46 -18.95
N GLU A 584 20.16 -2.43 -18.78
CA GLU A 584 20.11 -1.58 -17.58
C GLU A 584 19.49 -2.36 -16.40
N GLN A 585 20.10 -2.29 -15.22
CA GLN A 585 19.75 -3.17 -14.09
C GLN A 585 20.02 -2.48 -12.77
N VAL A 586 19.07 -2.63 -11.85
CA VAL A 586 19.25 -2.41 -10.43
C VAL A 586 19.22 -3.77 -9.77
N GLN A 587 20.31 -4.15 -9.10
CA GLN A 587 20.46 -5.45 -8.45
C GLN A 587 20.80 -5.26 -6.97
N HIS A 588 20.34 -6.19 -6.15
CA HIS A 588 20.61 -6.21 -4.72
C HIS A 588 21.08 -7.60 -4.29
N HIS A 589 22.12 -7.64 -3.46
CA HIS A 589 22.64 -8.87 -2.90
C HIS A 589 22.85 -8.74 -1.40
N LYS A 590 22.39 -9.74 -0.67
CA LYS A 590 22.55 -9.85 0.77
C LYS A 590 23.54 -10.98 1.09
N PRO A 591 24.73 -10.69 1.63
CA PRO A 591 25.66 -11.73 2.11
C PRO A 591 25.11 -12.48 3.33
N PRO A 592 25.46 -13.77 3.50
CA PRO A 592 25.20 -14.52 4.73
C PRO A 592 26.27 -14.18 5.80
N LEU A 593 26.28 -12.93 6.29
CA LEU A 593 27.23 -12.54 7.35
C LEU A 593 26.85 -13.16 8.69
N ARG A 594 27.86 -13.62 9.45
CA ARG A 594 27.65 -14.13 10.81
C ARG A 594 27.27 -12.99 11.73
N LYS A 595 26.21 -13.21 12.52
CA LYS A 595 25.75 -12.27 13.55
C LYS A 595 26.28 -12.70 14.94
N PRO A 596 26.50 -11.75 15.87
CA PRO A 596 26.42 -10.31 15.67
C PRO A 596 27.54 -9.80 14.76
N LEU A 597 27.24 -8.77 13.97
CA LEU A 597 28.26 -8.03 13.23
C LEU A 597 29.23 -7.38 14.22
N ARG A 598 30.52 -7.32 13.86
CA ARG A 598 31.55 -6.64 14.66
C ARG A 598 31.38 -5.11 14.54
N PRO A 599 31.33 -4.37 15.66
CA PRO A 599 31.28 -2.91 15.63
C PRO A 599 32.50 -2.28 14.99
N GLY A 600 32.26 -1.22 14.21
CA GLY A 600 33.32 -0.46 13.55
C GLY A 600 33.04 -0.18 12.08
N ILE A 601 34.08 0.25 11.38
CA ILE A 601 34.03 0.55 9.95
C ILE A 601 34.28 -0.74 9.17
N TRP A 602 33.28 -1.16 8.42
CA TRP A 602 33.37 -2.25 7.46
C TRP A 602 33.71 -1.71 6.08
N THR A 603 34.35 -2.54 5.26
CA THR A 603 34.70 -2.21 3.89
C THR A 603 34.08 -3.23 2.93
N LEU A 604 33.39 -2.74 1.91
CA LEU A 604 32.96 -3.53 0.76
C LEU A 604 33.86 -3.19 -0.42
N LYS A 605 34.52 -4.21 -0.98
CA LYS A 605 35.33 -4.09 -2.19
C LYS A 605 34.65 -4.76 -3.38
N LEU A 606 34.78 -4.14 -4.55
CA LEU A 606 34.26 -4.60 -5.83
C LEU A 606 35.44 -4.96 -6.73
N PHE A 607 35.45 -6.18 -7.28
CA PHE A 607 36.49 -6.67 -8.18
C PHE A 607 35.91 -7.14 -9.52
N LYS A 608 36.68 -6.98 -10.60
CA LYS A 608 36.48 -7.64 -11.90
C LYS A 608 37.78 -8.36 -12.25
N ASN A 609 37.70 -9.67 -12.49
CA ASN A 609 38.88 -10.52 -12.71
C ASN A 609 39.97 -10.33 -11.64
N TRP A 610 39.56 -10.23 -10.36
CA TRP A 610 40.42 -9.96 -9.20
C TRP A 610 41.21 -8.63 -9.24
N VAL A 611 40.89 -7.73 -10.17
CA VAL A 611 41.37 -6.36 -10.18
C VAL A 611 40.33 -5.47 -9.50
N LEU A 612 40.76 -4.66 -8.53
CA LEU A 612 39.89 -3.77 -7.77
C LEU A 612 39.26 -2.71 -8.69
N MET A 613 37.93 -2.69 -8.76
CA MET A 613 37.13 -1.68 -9.46
C MET A 613 36.78 -0.51 -8.55
N GLY A 614 36.53 -0.77 -7.27
CA GLY A 614 36.20 0.27 -6.30
C GLY A 614 35.89 -0.31 -4.93
N GLU A 615 35.73 0.58 -3.95
CA GLU A 615 35.39 0.21 -2.59
C GLU A 615 34.51 1.27 -1.92
N THR A 616 33.79 0.86 -0.88
CA THR A 616 32.98 1.74 -0.04
C THR A 616 33.04 1.30 1.41
N ASN A 617 32.84 2.24 2.33
CA ASN A 617 32.85 1.99 3.76
C ASN A 617 31.46 2.22 4.36
N PHE A 618 31.08 1.39 5.33
CA PHE A 618 29.86 1.54 6.10
C PHE A 618 30.14 1.28 7.59
N VAL A 619 29.30 1.83 8.47
CA VAL A 619 29.51 1.77 9.92
C VAL A 619 28.48 0.86 10.56
N GLU A 620 28.96 -0.09 11.36
CA GLU A 620 28.16 -0.83 12.31
C GLU A 620 28.32 -0.23 13.71
N ILE A 621 27.20 0.17 14.32
CA ILE A 621 27.15 0.87 15.59
C ILE A 621 26.84 -0.15 16.70
N GLY A 622 27.89 -0.48 17.45
CA GLY A 622 27.78 -1.31 18.64
C GLY A 622 26.77 -0.74 19.63
N THR A 623 25.96 -1.62 20.21
CA THR A 623 25.09 -1.24 21.32
C THR A 623 25.92 -1.07 22.60
N PRO A 624 25.63 -0.07 23.45
CA PRO A 624 26.25 0.04 24.77
C PRO A 624 26.14 -1.31 25.49
N ARG A 625 27.25 -1.81 26.02
CA ARG A 625 27.18 -2.92 26.98
C ARG A 625 26.36 -2.41 28.16
N ARG A 626 25.25 -3.08 28.46
CA ARG A 626 24.51 -2.85 29.70
C ARG A 626 25.36 -3.26 30.89
#